data_AF-A0AB72UBD9-F1
#
_entry.id   AF-A0AB72UBD9-F1
#
_cell.length_a   1.000
_cell.length_b   1.000
_cell.length_c   1.000
_cell.angle_alpha   90.00
_cell.angle_beta   90.00
_cell.angle_gamma   90.00
#
_symmetry.space_group_name_H-M   'P 1'
#
loop_
_entity.id
_entity.type
_entity.pdbx_description
1 polymer ?
#
loop_
_entity_poly.entity_id
_entity_poly.type
_entity_poly.pdbx_seq_one_letter_code
_entity_poly.pdbx_strand_id
1 'polypeptide(L)'
;MDKIEGSVLRSPADVRGFADFDGPLYYAPTGFIDHADDPNTLPLAGSRRGFSALEIIRRRDGGGAESMILPLLALEGWVQNSGRVDEINDVLNRLTTKRADFAGLDMASCHVMGIINVTPDSFSDGGDYNSTDQAIARARALAAQGASILDIGGESTRPGAEAVSEADEIARVVPVIRALAEDGHCVSIDTRHASVMEAAIEAGAAIINDVTGLEGDERSMEVAVASGRPVMLMHMQGEPGTMQENPQYDCAVLDVYDYLLDRIESCERAGIARDRICVDPGIGFGKSLSHNLELLSRLAIFHGLGCPVLLGTSRKSFIGKIDPAASPKERLGGSIASAVNGWRHGVQMIRVHDVHDTVQSISVATATSMV
;
A
#
# COMPACT_ATOMS: atom_id res chain seq x y z
N MET A 1 3.79 27.96 0.81
CA MET A 1 4.27 26.69 0.24
C MET A 1 4.34 26.93 -1.26
N ASP A 2 5.51 26.80 -1.87
CA ASP A 2 5.65 26.94 -3.32
C ASP A 2 4.87 25.84 -4.04
N LYS A 3 4.48 26.09 -5.30
CA LYS A 3 3.76 25.11 -6.12
C LYS A 3 4.66 23.90 -6.33
N ILE A 4 4.27 22.76 -5.76
CA ILE A 4 4.96 21.48 -5.98
C ILE A 4 4.56 21.02 -7.39
N GLU A 5 5.50 21.05 -8.33
CA GLU A 5 5.27 20.56 -9.69
C GLU A 5 5.23 19.03 -9.69
N GLY A 6 4.18 18.47 -10.27
CA GLY A 6 4.02 17.03 -10.50
C GLY A 6 4.50 16.63 -11.89
N SER A 7 4.83 15.35 -12.08
CA SER A 7 5.27 14.79 -13.36
C SER A 7 4.10 14.52 -14.33
N VAL A 8 2.87 14.41 -13.82
CA VAL A 8 1.63 14.31 -14.60
C VAL A 8 0.99 15.69 -14.81
N LEU A 9 1.00 16.17 -16.06
CA LEU A 9 0.36 17.42 -16.45
C LEU A 9 -1.05 17.21 -17.01
N ARG A 10 -1.96 18.16 -16.78
CA ARG A 10 -3.25 18.16 -17.48
C ARG A 10 -3.02 18.46 -18.95
N SER A 11 -3.45 17.53 -19.81
CA SER A 11 -3.33 17.72 -21.25
C SER A 11 -4.29 18.81 -21.73
N PRO A 12 -3.85 19.74 -22.60
CA PRO A 12 -4.74 20.63 -23.33
C PRO A 12 -5.42 19.91 -24.52
N ALA A 13 -4.98 18.71 -24.88
CA ALA A 13 -5.57 17.91 -25.95
C ALA A 13 -7.00 17.49 -25.60
N ASP A 14 -7.85 17.41 -26.62
CA ASP A 14 -9.21 16.94 -26.45
C ASP A 14 -9.24 15.41 -26.22
N VAL A 15 -10.42 14.93 -25.86
CA VAL A 15 -10.73 13.51 -25.64
C VAL A 15 -10.30 12.62 -26.82
N ARG A 16 -10.22 13.16 -28.05
CA ARG A 16 -9.81 12.43 -29.26
C ARG A 16 -8.31 12.17 -29.29
N GLY A 17 -7.49 13.12 -28.86
CA GLY A 17 -6.04 12.97 -28.83
C GLY A 17 -5.54 11.80 -27.97
N PHE A 18 -6.30 11.36 -26.95
CA PHE A 18 -6.02 10.14 -26.18
C PHE A 18 -6.61 8.88 -26.82
N ALA A 19 -7.70 8.98 -27.57
CA ALA A 19 -8.32 7.83 -28.25
C ALA A 19 -7.41 7.30 -29.37
N ASP A 20 -6.72 8.20 -30.07
CA ASP A 20 -5.82 7.88 -31.19
C ASP A 20 -4.38 7.55 -30.72
N PHE A 21 -4.14 7.45 -29.40
CA PHE A 21 -2.81 7.12 -28.88
C PHE A 21 -2.55 5.63 -29.00
N ASP A 22 -1.42 5.24 -29.61
CA ASP A 22 -1.07 3.82 -29.82
C ASP A 22 -0.37 3.17 -28.60
N GLY A 23 0.15 3.95 -27.65
CA GLY A 23 0.86 3.44 -26.47
C GLY A 23 -0.05 2.96 -25.33
N PRO A 24 0.53 2.53 -24.19
CA PRO A 24 -0.23 2.11 -23.02
C PRO A 24 -0.97 3.29 -22.39
N LEU A 25 -2.20 3.04 -21.95
CA LEU A 25 -3.00 3.97 -21.16
C LEU A 25 -3.17 3.44 -19.75
N TYR A 26 -3.22 4.37 -18.80
CA TYR A 26 -3.46 4.07 -17.39
C TYR A 26 -4.73 4.77 -16.94
N TYR A 27 -5.48 4.13 -16.05
CA TYR A 27 -6.82 4.57 -15.67
C TYR A 27 -6.88 4.69 -14.16
N ALA A 28 -6.98 5.93 -13.67
CA ALA A 28 -7.15 6.21 -12.25
C ALA A 28 -8.59 6.65 -11.97
N PRO A 29 -9.36 5.92 -11.13
CA PRO A 29 -10.66 6.38 -10.65
C PRO A 29 -10.58 7.78 -10.04
N THR A 30 -11.54 8.64 -10.37
CA THR A 30 -11.65 9.99 -9.81
C THR A 30 -13.11 10.45 -9.71
N GLY A 31 -13.34 11.61 -9.10
CA GLY A 31 -14.70 12.08 -8.80
C GLY A 31 -15.40 11.11 -7.85
N PHE A 32 -14.74 10.78 -6.73
CA PHE A 32 -15.24 9.83 -5.74
C PHE A 32 -16.54 10.30 -5.11
N ILE A 33 -17.47 9.37 -4.94
CA ILE A 33 -18.77 9.59 -4.32
C ILE A 33 -18.98 8.46 -3.31
N ASP A 34 -19.54 8.80 -2.17
CA ASP A 34 -19.72 7.88 -1.05
C ASP A 34 -20.97 6.97 -1.19
N HIS A 35 -21.71 7.10 -2.30
CA HIS A 35 -22.90 6.31 -2.66
C HIS A 35 -22.74 5.66 -4.05
N ALA A 36 -22.21 4.43 -4.10
CA ALA A 36 -22.09 3.67 -5.35
C ALA A 36 -23.44 3.25 -5.99
N ASP A 37 -24.57 3.46 -5.30
CA ASP A 37 -25.91 3.17 -5.84
C ASP A 37 -26.39 4.24 -6.87
N ASP A 38 -25.62 5.32 -7.08
CA ASP A 38 -25.92 6.31 -8.12
C ASP A 38 -25.67 5.70 -9.53
N PRO A 39 -26.64 5.80 -10.46
CA PRO A 39 -26.54 5.18 -11.78
C PRO A 39 -25.41 5.74 -12.67
N ASN A 40 -24.80 6.86 -12.30
CA ASN A 40 -23.69 7.49 -13.00
C ASN A 40 -22.33 7.18 -12.36
N THR A 41 -22.30 6.22 -11.43
CA THR A 41 -21.08 5.80 -10.74
C THR A 41 -20.80 4.32 -10.93
N LEU A 42 -19.54 3.93 -10.75
CA LEU A 42 -19.13 2.55 -10.62
C LEU A 42 -18.51 2.33 -9.24
N PRO A 43 -18.73 1.17 -8.58
CA PRO A 43 -18.12 0.89 -7.30
C PRO A 43 -16.61 0.77 -7.44
N LEU A 44 -15.85 1.22 -6.44
CA LEU A 44 -14.41 1.02 -6.35
C LEU A 44 -14.13 -0.22 -5.50
N ALA A 45 -13.49 -1.21 -6.11
CA ALA A 45 -13.07 -2.45 -5.49
C ALA A 45 -14.21 -3.19 -4.74
N GLY A 46 -15.44 -3.10 -5.26
CA GLY A 46 -16.66 -3.66 -4.67
C GLY A 46 -17.08 -3.03 -3.33
N SER A 47 -16.49 -1.89 -2.96
CA SER A 47 -16.91 -1.11 -1.78
C SER A 47 -18.11 -0.21 -2.10
N ARG A 48 -18.69 0.40 -1.06
CA ARG A 48 -19.76 1.42 -1.20
C ARG A 48 -19.27 2.71 -1.84
N ARG A 49 -17.95 2.93 -1.91
CA ARG A 49 -17.40 4.11 -2.57
C ARG A 49 -17.47 3.91 -4.06
N GLY A 50 -18.12 4.84 -4.75
CA GLY A 50 -18.14 4.91 -6.20
C GLY A 50 -17.14 5.94 -6.74
N PHE A 51 -16.92 5.89 -8.06
CA PHE A 51 -16.25 6.94 -8.82
C PHE A 51 -17.12 7.30 -10.03
N SER A 52 -17.06 8.56 -10.46
CA SER A 52 -17.89 9.11 -11.55
C SER A 52 -17.08 9.48 -12.81
N ALA A 53 -15.75 9.35 -12.74
CA ALA A 53 -14.87 9.60 -13.86
C ALA A 53 -13.57 8.78 -13.77
N LEU A 54 -12.86 8.67 -14.89
CA LEU A 54 -11.49 8.14 -14.97
C LEU A 54 -10.55 9.29 -15.34
N GLU A 55 -9.45 9.44 -14.59
CA GLU A 55 -8.27 10.12 -15.10
C GLU A 55 -7.52 9.12 -16.00
N ILE A 56 -7.53 9.39 -17.31
CA ILE A 56 -6.77 8.62 -18.30
C ILE A 56 -5.41 9.27 -18.44
N ILE A 57 -4.35 8.50 -18.25
CA ILE A 57 -2.97 8.96 -18.19
C ILE A 57 -2.18 8.24 -19.28
N ARG A 58 -1.29 8.98 -19.95
CA ARG A 58 -0.27 8.41 -20.84
C ARG A 58 1.08 9.02 -20.55
N ARG A 59 2.14 8.27 -20.83
CA ARG A 59 3.52 8.77 -20.81
C ARG A 59 3.70 9.78 -21.96
N ARG A 60 4.52 10.81 -21.74
CA ARG A 60 4.89 11.78 -22.79
C ARG A 60 6.25 11.46 -23.38
N ASP A 61 6.40 11.77 -24.66
CA ASP A 61 7.71 11.80 -25.30
C ASP A 61 8.59 12.86 -24.59
N GLY A 62 9.71 12.43 -24.00
CA GLY A 62 10.62 13.30 -23.25
C GLY A 62 10.42 13.32 -21.73
N GLY A 63 9.58 12.43 -21.18
CA GLY A 63 9.49 12.19 -19.74
C GLY A 63 8.26 12.79 -19.05
N GLY A 64 7.89 12.20 -17.91
CA GLY A 64 6.62 12.48 -17.24
C GLY A 64 5.42 11.90 -17.98
N ALA A 65 4.25 12.43 -17.64
CA ALA A 65 2.98 11.99 -18.19
C ALA A 65 2.04 13.16 -18.42
N GLU A 66 0.99 12.91 -19.18
CA GLU A 66 -0.16 13.79 -19.27
C GLU A 66 -1.45 13.04 -19.04
N SER A 67 -2.46 13.76 -18.57
CA SER A 67 -3.75 13.18 -18.26
C SER A 67 -4.93 14.03 -18.73
N MET A 68 -6.04 13.34 -18.95
CA MET A 68 -7.37 13.92 -19.14
C MET A 68 -8.36 13.29 -18.16
N ILE A 69 -9.47 13.97 -17.87
CA ILE A 69 -10.61 13.36 -17.16
C ILE A 69 -11.66 12.95 -18.18
N LEU A 70 -12.08 11.69 -18.12
CA LEU A 70 -13.22 11.16 -18.85
C LEU A 70 -14.36 10.84 -17.86
N PRO A 71 -15.47 11.60 -17.87
CA PRO A 71 -16.67 11.22 -17.11
C PRO A 71 -17.19 9.86 -17.57
N LEU A 72 -17.71 9.04 -16.64
CA LEU A 72 -18.24 7.71 -16.98
C LEU A 72 -19.40 7.77 -17.98
N LEU A 73 -20.19 8.85 -17.94
CA LEU A 73 -21.24 9.13 -18.93
C LEU A 73 -20.75 9.23 -20.38
N ALA A 74 -19.48 9.57 -20.58
CA ALA A 74 -18.85 9.65 -21.90
C ALA A 74 -18.02 8.40 -22.23
N LEU A 75 -17.90 7.44 -21.31
CA LEU A 75 -16.97 6.32 -21.42
C LEU A 75 -17.34 5.38 -22.57
N GLU A 76 -18.61 4.97 -22.68
CA GLU A 76 -19.05 4.03 -23.71
C GLU A 76 -18.75 4.54 -25.13
N GLY A 77 -19.12 5.79 -25.41
CA GLY A 77 -18.85 6.42 -26.70
C GLY A 77 -17.35 6.62 -26.95
N TRP A 78 -16.56 6.88 -25.92
CA TRP A 78 -15.10 6.99 -26.05
C TRP A 78 -14.44 5.64 -26.35
N VAL A 79 -14.81 4.60 -25.60
CA VAL A 79 -14.32 3.22 -25.73
C VAL A 79 -14.57 2.67 -27.14
N GLN A 80 -15.76 2.91 -27.69
CA GLN A 80 -16.10 2.47 -29.04
C GLN A 80 -15.23 3.15 -30.11
N ASN A 81 -14.84 4.41 -29.88
CA ASN A 81 -14.02 5.17 -30.83
C ASN A 81 -12.52 4.90 -30.69
N SER A 82 -12.03 4.51 -29.51
CA SER A 82 -10.60 4.25 -29.28
C SER A 82 -10.13 2.88 -29.77
N GLY A 83 -11.04 1.94 -30.03
CA GLY A 83 -10.70 0.56 -30.40
C GLY A 83 -10.10 -0.26 -29.24
N ARG A 84 -10.12 0.26 -28.00
CA ARG A 84 -9.52 -0.35 -26.79
C ARG A 84 -10.55 -1.02 -25.88
N VAL A 85 -11.60 -1.59 -26.48
CA VAL A 85 -12.77 -2.13 -25.76
C VAL A 85 -12.36 -3.16 -24.70
N ASP A 86 -11.55 -4.14 -25.07
CA ASP A 86 -11.17 -5.24 -24.17
C ASP A 86 -10.26 -4.75 -23.04
N GLU A 87 -9.25 -3.94 -23.35
CA GLU A 87 -8.34 -3.33 -22.36
C GLU A 87 -9.11 -2.55 -21.29
N ILE A 88 -10.05 -1.70 -21.71
CA ILE A 88 -10.80 -0.84 -20.81
C ILE A 88 -11.78 -1.68 -19.99
N ASN A 89 -12.46 -2.65 -20.60
CA ASN A 89 -13.34 -3.56 -19.87
C ASN A 89 -12.59 -4.36 -18.81
N ASP A 90 -11.38 -4.85 -19.13
CA ASP A 90 -10.54 -5.57 -18.18
C ASP A 90 -10.10 -4.69 -17.00
N VAL A 91 -9.71 -3.44 -17.28
CA VAL A 91 -9.36 -2.48 -16.23
C VAL A 91 -10.59 -2.14 -15.39
N LEU A 92 -11.74 -1.87 -15.99
CA LEU A 92 -12.99 -1.60 -15.27
C LEU A 92 -13.39 -2.78 -14.40
N ASN A 93 -13.25 -4.02 -14.90
CA ASN A 93 -13.49 -5.22 -14.11
C ASN A 93 -12.58 -5.25 -12.88
N ARG A 94 -11.27 -4.99 -13.03
CA ARG A 94 -10.34 -4.92 -11.88
C ARG A 94 -10.64 -3.76 -10.93
N LEU A 95 -11.07 -2.62 -11.45
CA LEU A 95 -11.44 -1.44 -10.66
C LEU A 95 -12.72 -1.67 -9.85
N THR A 96 -13.68 -2.44 -10.36
CA THR A 96 -15.03 -2.57 -9.77
C THR A 96 -15.25 -3.84 -8.98
N THR A 97 -14.51 -4.91 -9.29
CA THR A 97 -14.66 -6.22 -8.62
C THR A 97 -14.31 -6.13 -7.14
N LYS A 98 -15.18 -6.69 -6.28
CA LYS A 98 -14.92 -6.86 -4.85
C LYS A 98 -13.61 -7.61 -4.65
N ARG A 99 -12.72 -7.06 -3.83
CA ARG A 99 -11.50 -7.79 -3.43
C ARG A 99 -11.86 -9.03 -2.61
N ALA A 100 -11.16 -10.12 -2.87
CA ALA A 100 -11.27 -11.33 -2.06
C ALA A 100 -10.81 -11.05 -0.62
N ASP A 101 -11.23 -11.92 0.31
CA ASP A 101 -10.80 -11.84 1.69
C ASP A 101 -9.28 -12.07 1.78
N PHE A 102 -8.58 -11.21 2.52
CA PHE A 102 -7.14 -11.28 2.67
C PHE A 102 -6.79 -11.73 4.09
N ALA A 103 -6.20 -12.92 4.23
CA ALA A 103 -5.95 -13.57 5.52
C ALA A 103 -7.20 -13.66 6.43
N GLY A 104 -8.37 -13.89 5.83
CA GLY A 104 -9.67 -13.99 6.53
C GLY A 104 -10.33 -12.65 6.86
N LEU A 105 -9.78 -11.53 6.37
CA LEU A 105 -10.34 -10.19 6.55
C LEU A 105 -11.11 -9.76 5.29
N ASP A 106 -12.34 -9.25 5.45
CA ASP A 106 -13.18 -8.77 4.36
C ASP A 106 -12.66 -7.44 3.78
N MET A 107 -12.05 -7.50 2.62
CA MET A 107 -11.45 -6.35 1.92
C MET A 107 -12.48 -5.36 1.35
N ALA A 108 -13.79 -5.53 1.62
CA ALA A 108 -14.79 -4.47 1.43
C ALA A 108 -14.68 -3.34 2.47
N SER A 109 -14.00 -3.59 3.60
CA SER A 109 -13.76 -2.61 4.66
C SER A 109 -12.29 -2.18 4.70
N CYS A 110 -12.03 -1.01 5.30
CA CYS A 110 -10.67 -0.55 5.55
C CYS A 110 -10.17 -1.11 6.90
N HIS A 111 -9.06 -1.83 6.87
CA HIS A 111 -8.41 -2.41 8.03
C HIS A 111 -7.21 -1.58 8.49
N VAL A 112 -7.01 -1.51 9.81
CA VAL A 112 -5.85 -0.85 10.41
C VAL A 112 -4.83 -1.92 10.82
N MET A 113 -3.60 -1.76 10.35
CA MET A 113 -2.46 -2.63 10.62
C MET A 113 -1.51 -1.92 11.60
N GLY A 114 -1.38 -2.46 12.81
CA GLY A 114 -0.54 -1.89 13.87
C GLY A 114 0.91 -2.33 13.75
N ILE A 115 1.85 -1.40 13.80
CA ILE A 115 3.30 -1.66 13.71
C ILE A 115 3.87 -2.04 15.07
N ILE A 116 4.59 -3.15 15.15
CA ILE A 116 5.37 -3.59 16.31
C ILE A 116 6.81 -3.89 15.86
N ASN A 117 7.72 -2.97 16.14
CA ASN A 117 9.15 -3.17 15.90
C ASN A 117 9.78 -3.84 17.12
N VAL A 118 10.29 -5.05 16.97
CA VAL A 118 10.97 -5.82 18.01
C VAL A 118 12.48 -5.62 17.88
N THR A 119 12.93 -4.36 18.04
CA THR A 119 14.35 -4.01 18.00
C THR A 119 14.85 -3.56 19.38
N PRO A 120 16.13 -3.77 19.72
CA PRO A 120 16.68 -3.39 21.04
C PRO A 120 16.46 -1.92 21.40
N ASP A 121 16.58 -1.02 20.41
CA ASP A 121 16.38 0.42 20.59
C ASP A 121 14.93 0.81 20.86
N SER A 122 13.97 -0.06 20.56
CA SER A 122 12.54 0.22 20.74
C SER A 122 12.06 -0.02 22.19
N PHE A 123 12.81 -0.78 22.99
CA PHE A 123 12.44 -1.23 24.34
C PHE A 123 13.60 -1.15 25.34
N SER A 124 14.51 -0.18 25.15
CA SER A 124 15.87 -0.10 25.72
C SER A 124 16.00 -0.02 27.26
N ASP A 125 14.94 -0.29 28.02
CA ASP A 125 14.94 -0.29 29.50
C ASP A 125 14.97 -1.71 30.13
N GLY A 126 15.16 -2.79 29.36
CA GLY A 126 15.26 -4.15 29.92
C GLY A 126 15.84 -5.21 28.98
N GLY A 127 16.37 -6.31 29.54
CA GLY A 127 16.96 -7.42 28.76
C GLY A 127 15.97 -8.17 27.84
N ASP A 128 16.44 -9.13 27.05
CA ASP A 128 15.71 -9.75 25.92
C ASP A 128 14.33 -10.36 26.26
N TYR A 129 14.16 -10.93 27.46
CA TYR A 129 12.86 -11.41 27.92
C TYR A 129 11.88 -10.26 28.20
N ASN A 130 12.40 -9.16 28.75
CA ASN A 130 11.60 -7.98 29.04
C ASN A 130 11.18 -7.27 27.73
N SER A 131 12.02 -7.28 26.69
CA SER A 131 11.66 -6.73 25.38
C SER A 131 10.61 -7.58 24.65
N THR A 132 10.67 -8.92 24.77
CA THR A 132 9.65 -9.83 24.21
C THR A 132 8.29 -9.64 24.88
N ASP A 133 8.22 -9.68 26.21
CA ASP A 133 6.97 -9.50 26.95
C ASP A 133 6.36 -8.10 26.72
N GLN A 134 7.20 -7.07 26.61
CA GLN A 134 6.77 -5.72 26.25
C GLN A 134 6.20 -5.65 24.83
N ALA A 135 6.84 -6.33 23.86
CA ALA A 135 6.33 -6.40 22.49
C ALA A 135 4.95 -7.09 22.43
N ILE A 136 4.78 -8.21 23.14
CA ILE A 136 3.49 -8.92 23.24
C ILE A 136 2.43 -8.03 23.90
N ALA A 137 2.76 -7.40 25.04
CA ALA A 137 1.84 -6.51 25.74
C ALA A 137 1.43 -5.30 24.87
N ARG A 138 2.40 -4.73 24.15
CA ARG A 138 2.14 -3.63 23.20
C ARG A 138 1.23 -4.09 22.06
N ALA A 139 1.50 -5.24 21.46
CA ALA A 139 0.71 -5.79 20.37
C ALA A 139 -0.74 -6.07 20.79
N ARG A 140 -0.95 -6.68 21.97
CA ARG A 140 -2.29 -6.85 22.58
C ARG A 140 -3.00 -5.52 22.81
N ALA A 141 -2.28 -4.49 23.27
CA ALA A 141 -2.85 -3.16 23.41
C ALA A 141 -3.27 -2.53 22.07
N LEU A 142 -2.49 -2.74 20.99
CA LEU A 142 -2.88 -2.29 19.65
C LEU A 142 -4.09 -3.05 19.11
N ALA A 143 -4.18 -4.36 19.35
CA ALA A 143 -5.37 -5.14 19.01
C ALA A 143 -6.61 -4.61 19.75
N ALA A 144 -6.49 -4.32 21.05
CA ALA A 144 -7.57 -3.71 21.83
C ALA A 144 -7.97 -2.30 21.36
N GLN A 145 -7.06 -1.58 20.69
CA GLN A 145 -7.35 -0.29 20.04
C GLN A 145 -8.04 -0.43 18.68
N GLY A 146 -8.20 -1.65 18.17
CA GLY A 146 -8.91 -1.95 16.91
C GLY A 146 -8.01 -2.30 15.74
N ALA A 147 -6.72 -2.60 15.94
CA ALA A 147 -5.89 -3.15 14.86
C ALA A 147 -6.45 -4.51 14.42
N SER A 148 -6.69 -4.66 13.12
CA SER A 148 -7.11 -5.93 12.51
C SER A 148 -5.92 -6.85 12.22
N ILE A 149 -4.75 -6.25 11.98
CA ILE A 149 -3.49 -6.95 11.68
C ILE A 149 -2.40 -6.39 12.62
N LEU A 150 -1.58 -7.26 13.18
CA LEU A 150 -0.40 -6.92 13.96
C LEU A 150 0.84 -7.24 13.13
N ASP A 151 1.62 -6.23 12.78
CA ASP A 151 2.79 -6.36 11.91
C ASP A 151 4.08 -6.35 12.72
N ILE A 152 4.78 -7.48 12.73
CA ILE A 152 5.94 -7.73 13.57
C ILE A 152 7.20 -7.62 12.71
N GLY A 153 8.09 -6.67 13.03
CA GLY A 153 9.37 -6.51 12.35
C GLY A 153 10.55 -6.65 13.32
N GLY A 154 11.52 -7.51 12.99
CA GLY A 154 12.74 -7.71 13.80
C GLY A 154 13.95 -6.89 13.32
N GLU A 155 13.88 -6.37 12.08
CA GLU A 155 14.87 -5.51 11.43
C GLU A 155 14.30 -4.09 11.25
N SER A 156 15.13 -3.07 11.49
CA SER A 156 14.75 -1.68 11.21
C SER A 156 15.04 -1.34 9.74
N THR A 157 14.01 -1.07 8.95
CA THR A 157 14.13 -0.59 7.57
C THR A 157 14.40 0.92 7.46
N ARG A 158 14.82 1.58 8.55
CA ARG A 158 15.19 3.00 8.55
C ARG A 158 16.57 3.21 7.91
N PRO A 159 16.79 4.32 7.19
CA PRO A 159 18.10 4.65 6.65
C PRO A 159 19.18 4.69 7.75
N GLY A 160 20.28 3.96 7.54
CA GLY A 160 21.42 3.89 8.45
C GLY A 160 21.31 2.89 9.60
N ALA A 161 20.28 2.04 9.64
CA ALA A 161 20.21 0.95 10.61
C ALA A 161 21.26 -0.14 10.32
N GLU A 162 21.84 -0.72 11.36
CA GLU A 162 22.75 -1.86 11.23
C GLU A 162 21.98 -3.13 10.81
N ALA A 163 22.60 -3.92 9.93
CA ALA A 163 22.05 -5.21 9.53
C ALA A 163 22.00 -6.16 10.74
N VAL A 164 20.87 -6.83 10.89
CA VAL A 164 20.65 -7.84 11.93
C VAL A 164 20.88 -9.22 11.31
N SER A 165 21.50 -10.15 12.04
CA SER A 165 21.63 -11.52 11.54
C SER A 165 20.25 -12.18 11.46
N GLU A 166 20.00 -13.04 10.47
CA GLU A 166 18.73 -13.77 10.35
C GLU A 166 18.39 -14.55 11.64
N ALA A 167 19.40 -15.12 12.31
CA ALA A 167 19.22 -15.82 13.58
C ALA A 167 18.73 -14.89 14.71
N ASP A 168 19.28 -13.68 14.80
CA ASP A 168 18.85 -12.68 15.79
C ASP A 168 17.45 -12.15 15.45
N GLU A 169 17.14 -11.95 14.17
CA GLU A 169 15.80 -11.54 13.72
C GLU A 169 14.76 -12.60 14.10
N ILE A 170 15.03 -13.89 13.80
CA ILE A 170 14.20 -15.03 14.20
C ILE A 170 13.98 -15.05 15.72
N ALA A 171 15.06 -14.91 16.51
CA ALA A 171 15.00 -14.95 17.96
C ALA A 171 14.13 -13.81 18.54
N ARG A 172 14.08 -12.65 17.87
CA ARG A 172 13.23 -11.51 18.25
C ARG A 172 11.76 -11.74 17.90
N VAL A 173 11.46 -12.16 16.67
CA VAL A 173 10.08 -12.14 16.15
C VAL A 173 9.29 -13.40 16.51
N VAL A 174 9.90 -14.57 16.50
CA VAL A 174 9.19 -15.86 16.65
C VAL A 174 8.42 -15.98 17.97
N PRO A 175 8.99 -15.65 19.14
CA PRO A 175 8.26 -15.73 20.41
C PRO A 175 7.03 -14.81 20.44
N VAL A 176 7.15 -13.60 19.88
CA VAL A 176 6.07 -12.62 19.80
C VAL A 176 4.96 -13.11 18.87
N ILE A 177 5.32 -13.58 17.67
CA ILE A 177 4.37 -14.09 16.68
C ILE A 177 3.58 -15.27 17.25
N ARG A 178 4.28 -16.23 17.89
CA ARG A 178 3.66 -17.41 18.47
C ARG A 178 2.61 -17.06 19.52
N ALA A 179 2.97 -16.20 20.48
CA ALA A 179 2.05 -15.77 21.53
C ALA A 179 0.81 -15.08 20.96
N LEU A 180 0.97 -14.20 19.97
CA LEU A 180 -0.14 -13.47 19.37
C LEU A 180 -1.03 -14.35 18.47
N ALA A 181 -0.45 -15.32 17.78
CA ALA A 181 -1.20 -16.29 17.00
C ALA A 181 -2.01 -17.23 17.91
N GLU A 182 -1.45 -17.67 19.03
CA GLU A 182 -2.16 -18.46 20.07
C GLU A 182 -3.33 -17.68 20.70
N ASP A 183 -3.20 -16.35 20.84
CA ASP A 183 -4.29 -15.46 21.26
C ASP A 183 -5.38 -15.27 20.17
N GLY A 184 -5.16 -15.80 18.95
CA GLY A 184 -6.10 -15.71 17.83
C GLY A 184 -6.01 -14.42 17.02
N HIS A 185 -4.92 -13.66 17.13
CA HIS A 185 -4.71 -12.44 16.33
C HIS A 185 -4.22 -12.76 14.91
N CYS A 186 -4.59 -11.91 13.93
CA CYS A 186 -3.99 -11.95 12.61
C CYS A 186 -2.61 -11.27 12.64
N VAL A 187 -1.55 -12.06 12.44
CA VAL A 187 -0.17 -11.60 12.54
C VAL A 187 0.50 -11.57 11.16
N SER A 188 1.15 -10.46 10.85
CA SER A 188 2.01 -10.27 9.68
C SER A 188 3.47 -10.26 10.13
N ILE A 189 4.36 -10.87 9.34
CA ILE A 189 5.82 -10.74 9.50
C ILE A 189 6.35 -9.72 8.49
N ASP A 190 6.98 -8.65 8.96
CA ASP A 190 7.70 -7.64 8.16
C ASP A 190 9.17 -8.08 8.03
N THR A 191 9.49 -8.79 6.94
CA THR A 191 10.85 -9.30 6.69
C THR A 191 11.11 -9.49 5.19
N ARG A 192 12.39 -9.48 4.84
CA ARG A 192 12.91 -9.76 3.49
C ARG A 192 13.71 -11.07 3.39
N HIS A 193 13.91 -11.75 4.52
CA HIS A 193 14.75 -12.95 4.61
C HIS A 193 13.87 -14.21 4.61
N ALA A 194 14.16 -15.15 3.71
CA ALA A 194 13.34 -16.33 3.53
C ALA A 194 13.32 -17.23 4.78
N SER A 195 14.45 -17.33 5.50
CA SER A 195 14.54 -18.11 6.75
C SER A 195 13.65 -17.54 7.87
N VAL A 196 13.52 -16.20 7.93
CA VAL A 196 12.66 -15.51 8.89
C VAL A 196 11.19 -15.73 8.51
N MET A 197 10.86 -15.67 7.21
CA MET A 197 9.52 -16.02 6.71
C MET A 197 9.14 -17.44 7.13
N GLU A 198 9.99 -18.44 6.89
CA GLU A 198 9.75 -19.83 7.27
C GLU A 198 9.47 -19.98 8.78
N ALA A 199 10.34 -19.41 9.61
CA ALA A 199 10.21 -19.50 11.07
C ALA A 199 8.96 -18.76 11.59
N ALA A 200 8.64 -17.60 11.02
CA ALA A 200 7.44 -16.84 11.36
C ALA A 200 6.16 -17.59 10.98
N ILE A 201 6.12 -18.25 9.83
CA ILE A 201 4.97 -19.04 9.36
C ILE A 201 4.77 -20.27 10.26
N GLU A 202 5.86 -20.96 10.63
CA GLU A 202 5.79 -22.06 11.60
C GLU A 202 5.28 -21.57 12.97
N ALA A 203 5.64 -20.36 13.38
CA ALA A 203 5.15 -19.73 14.59
C ALA A 203 3.69 -19.26 14.53
N GLY A 204 3.06 -19.25 13.34
CA GLY A 204 1.65 -18.90 13.16
C GLY A 204 1.38 -17.57 12.44
N ALA A 205 2.39 -16.94 11.84
CA ALA A 205 2.17 -15.77 10.99
C ALA A 205 1.19 -16.10 9.84
N ALA A 206 0.21 -15.21 9.65
CA ALA A 206 -0.83 -15.35 8.65
C ALA A 206 -0.47 -14.68 7.33
N ILE A 207 0.41 -13.67 7.34
CA ILE A 207 0.77 -12.83 6.19
C ILE A 207 2.29 -12.64 6.15
N ILE A 208 2.86 -12.61 4.95
CA ILE A 208 4.23 -12.15 4.69
C ILE A 208 4.16 -10.72 4.16
N ASN A 209 4.81 -9.78 4.82
CA ASN A 209 4.96 -8.40 4.35
C ASN A 209 6.42 -8.17 3.99
N ASP A 210 6.72 -8.07 2.69
CA ASP A 210 8.09 -7.94 2.20
C ASP A 210 8.27 -6.61 1.45
N VAL A 211 9.05 -5.73 2.06
CA VAL A 211 9.39 -4.40 1.52
C VAL A 211 10.16 -4.45 0.19
N THR A 212 10.73 -5.60 -0.15
CA THR A 212 11.45 -5.86 -1.41
C THR A 212 10.60 -6.56 -2.47
N GLY A 213 9.34 -6.88 -2.17
CA GLY A 213 8.46 -7.57 -3.11
C GLY A 213 8.88 -9.01 -3.40
N LEU A 214 9.46 -9.72 -2.43
CA LEU A 214 10.02 -11.08 -2.57
C LEU A 214 11.29 -11.17 -3.44
N GLU A 215 12.02 -10.06 -3.57
CA GLU A 215 13.26 -9.98 -4.36
C GLU A 215 14.52 -9.90 -3.49
N GLY A 216 14.38 -9.64 -2.18
CA GLY A 216 15.50 -9.47 -1.26
C GLY A 216 16.27 -10.74 -0.92
N ASP A 217 15.65 -11.91 -1.10
CA ASP A 217 16.24 -13.24 -0.91
C ASP A 217 15.74 -14.17 -2.02
N GLU A 218 16.65 -14.90 -2.66
CA GLU A 218 16.35 -15.80 -3.78
C GLU A 218 15.33 -16.89 -3.41
N ARG A 219 15.23 -17.25 -2.12
CA ARG A 219 14.27 -18.24 -1.61
C ARG A 219 12.91 -17.65 -1.23
N SER A 220 12.74 -16.34 -1.14
CA SER A 220 11.49 -15.71 -0.68
C SER A 220 10.28 -16.11 -1.50
N MET A 221 10.42 -16.19 -2.83
CA MET A 221 9.36 -16.65 -3.72
C MET A 221 8.96 -18.11 -3.44
N GLU A 222 9.94 -19.00 -3.27
CA GLU A 222 9.70 -20.42 -2.99
C GLU A 222 8.95 -20.59 -1.66
N VAL A 223 9.39 -19.88 -0.61
CA VAL A 223 8.75 -19.92 0.71
C VAL A 223 7.32 -19.38 0.64
N ALA A 224 7.10 -18.26 -0.05
CA ALA A 224 5.77 -17.67 -0.21
C ALA A 224 4.80 -18.63 -0.94
N VAL A 225 5.25 -19.29 -2.00
CA VAL A 225 4.47 -20.30 -2.73
C VAL A 225 4.15 -21.49 -1.83
N ALA A 226 5.17 -22.09 -1.20
CA ALA A 226 5.03 -23.28 -0.37
C ALA A 226 4.12 -23.05 0.85
N SER A 227 4.17 -21.86 1.44
CA SER A 227 3.44 -21.52 2.66
C SER A 227 1.92 -21.41 2.49
N GLY A 228 1.44 -21.13 1.28
CA GLY A 228 0.01 -20.86 1.10
C GLY A 228 -0.47 -19.53 1.74
N ARG A 229 0.42 -18.70 2.28
CA ARG A 229 0.06 -17.43 2.95
C ARG A 229 -0.09 -16.26 1.96
N PRO A 230 -0.98 -15.30 2.22
CA PRO A 230 -1.01 -14.03 1.50
C PRO A 230 0.30 -13.25 1.66
N VAL A 231 0.64 -12.48 0.63
CA VAL A 231 1.86 -11.67 0.54
C VAL A 231 1.54 -10.21 0.27
N MET A 232 2.28 -9.30 0.90
CA MET A 232 2.24 -7.87 0.61
C MET A 232 3.54 -7.49 -0.12
N LEU A 233 3.40 -6.94 -1.33
CA LEU A 233 4.50 -6.59 -2.22
C LEU A 233 4.63 -5.07 -2.26
N MET A 234 5.77 -4.55 -1.80
CA MET A 234 6.01 -3.11 -1.80
C MET A 234 6.96 -2.70 -2.93
N HIS A 235 6.74 -1.52 -3.50
CA HIS A 235 7.75 -0.86 -4.33
C HIS A 235 8.78 -0.13 -3.48
N MET A 236 10.06 -0.44 -3.68
CA MET A 236 11.20 0.30 -3.16
C MET A 236 12.26 0.53 -4.26
N GLN A 237 12.79 1.76 -4.36
CA GLN A 237 13.92 2.04 -5.26
C GLN A 237 15.20 2.19 -4.44
N GLY A 238 16.23 1.39 -4.76
CA GLY A 238 17.48 1.33 -4.01
C GLY A 238 17.33 0.59 -2.67
N GLU A 239 18.40 0.61 -1.87
CA GLU A 239 18.42 -0.05 -0.56
C GLU A 239 17.97 0.90 0.56
N PRO A 240 17.37 0.42 1.67
CA PRO A 240 16.89 1.28 2.76
C PRO A 240 17.90 2.33 3.26
N GLY A 241 19.20 2.01 3.23
CA GLY A 241 20.29 2.91 3.60
C GLY A 241 20.56 4.06 2.61
N THR A 242 20.42 3.82 1.30
CA THR A 242 20.84 4.76 0.24
C THR A 242 19.66 5.29 -0.61
N MET A 243 18.47 4.71 -0.47
CA MET A 243 17.30 5.00 -1.31
C MET A 243 16.88 6.47 -1.35
N GLN A 244 17.23 7.27 -0.34
CA GLN A 244 16.83 8.69 -0.26
C GLN A 244 17.79 9.65 -0.96
N GLU A 245 18.96 9.19 -1.44
CA GLU A 245 20.03 10.08 -1.91
C GLU A 245 19.68 10.79 -3.22
N ASN A 246 19.21 10.06 -4.23
CA ASN A 246 18.82 10.64 -5.52
C ASN A 246 17.83 9.76 -6.28
N PRO A 247 16.60 9.56 -5.77
CA PRO A 247 15.60 8.74 -6.46
C PRO A 247 15.16 9.41 -7.76
N GLN A 248 15.21 8.67 -8.87
CA GLN A 248 14.88 9.15 -10.21
C GLN A 248 13.70 8.33 -10.76
N TYR A 249 12.67 9.04 -11.22
CA TYR A 249 11.50 8.48 -11.87
C TYR A 249 11.15 9.39 -13.06
N ASP A 250 10.72 8.78 -14.16
CA ASP A 250 10.14 9.55 -15.27
C ASP A 250 8.76 10.03 -14.85
N CYS A 251 7.96 9.12 -14.29
CA CYS A 251 6.69 9.43 -13.65
C CYS A 251 6.48 8.46 -12.48
N ALA A 252 6.67 8.94 -11.25
CA ALA A 252 6.66 8.08 -10.06
C ALA A 252 5.38 7.24 -9.93
N VAL A 253 4.22 7.76 -10.37
CA VAL A 253 2.96 7.00 -10.33
C VAL A 253 2.97 5.84 -11.30
N LEU A 254 3.38 6.07 -12.55
CA LEU A 254 3.34 5.06 -13.60
C LEU A 254 4.49 4.04 -13.44
N ASP A 255 5.68 4.51 -13.06
CA ASP A 255 6.85 3.64 -12.84
C ASP A 255 6.59 2.66 -11.68
N VAL A 256 5.97 3.14 -10.58
CA VAL A 256 5.58 2.29 -9.45
C VAL A 256 4.45 1.33 -9.84
N TYR A 257 3.50 1.77 -10.68
CA TYR A 257 2.43 0.92 -11.19
C TYR A 257 2.99 -0.23 -12.04
N ASP A 258 3.87 0.08 -12.99
CA ASP A 258 4.48 -0.90 -13.89
C ASP A 258 5.31 -1.92 -13.10
N TYR A 259 6.15 -1.48 -12.15
CA TYR A 259 6.90 -2.38 -11.28
C TYR A 259 5.98 -3.34 -10.51
N LEU A 260 4.92 -2.81 -9.88
CA LEU A 260 4.00 -3.64 -9.11
C LEU A 260 3.22 -4.62 -10.00
N LEU A 261 2.87 -4.23 -11.23
CA LEU A 261 2.25 -5.11 -12.22
C LEU A 261 3.19 -6.27 -12.57
N ASP A 262 4.43 -5.96 -12.96
CA ASP A 262 5.45 -6.97 -13.27
C ASP A 262 5.69 -7.91 -12.08
N ARG A 263 5.66 -7.36 -10.87
CA ARG A 263 5.87 -8.13 -9.64
C ARG A 263 4.71 -9.09 -9.37
N ILE A 264 3.46 -8.64 -9.54
CA ILE A 264 2.25 -9.47 -9.46
C ILE A 264 2.33 -10.60 -10.48
N GLU A 265 2.59 -10.30 -11.75
CA GLU A 265 2.63 -11.30 -12.82
C GLU A 265 3.74 -12.34 -12.59
N SER A 266 4.85 -11.92 -11.99
CA SER A 266 5.93 -12.81 -11.63
C SER A 266 5.56 -13.73 -10.45
N CYS A 267 4.78 -13.25 -9.47
CA CYS A 267 4.21 -14.07 -8.40
C CYS A 267 3.15 -15.05 -8.94
N GLU A 268 2.29 -14.62 -9.86
CA GLU A 268 1.29 -15.49 -10.51
C GLU A 268 1.95 -16.63 -11.29
N ARG A 269 3.00 -16.33 -12.06
CA ARG A 269 3.78 -17.35 -12.79
C ARG A 269 4.45 -18.36 -11.85
N ALA A 270 4.83 -17.94 -10.64
CA ALA A 270 5.39 -18.81 -9.61
C ALA A 270 4.32 -19.63 -8.86
N GLY A 271 3.03 -19.30 -9.00
CA GLY A 271 1.92 -20.02 -8.38
C GLY A 271 1.23 -19.31 -7.21
N ILE A 272 1.53 -18.02 -6.96
CA ILE A 272 0.80 -17.21 -5.98
C ILE A 272 -0.40 -16.56 -6.69
N ALA A 273 -1.61 -16.98 -6.34
CA ALA A 273 -2.82 -16.42 -6.91
C ALA A 273 -2.98 -14.93 -6.55
N ARG A 274 -3.55 -14.13 -7.47
CA ARG A 274 -3.72 -12.68 -7.30
C ARG A 274 -4.54 -12.29 -6.06
N ASP A 275 -5.52 -13.11 -5.68
CA ASP A 275 -6.34 -12.91 -4.49
C ASP A 275 -5.55 -13.03 -3.17
N ARG A 276 -4.33 -13.58 -3.23
CA ARG A 276 -3.37 -13.66 -2.11
C ARG A 276 -2.30 -12.58 -2.16
N ILE A 277 -2.37 -11.63 -3.09
CA ILE A 277 -1.39 -10.55 -3.25
C ILE A 277 -2.01 -9.23 -2.84
N CYS A 278 -1.32 -8.46 -2.00
CA CYS A 278 -1.59 -7.06 -1.72
C CYS A 278 -0.41 -6.22 -2.22
N VAL A 279 -0.66 -4.99 -2.67
CA VAL A 279 0.38 -4.07 -3.15
C VAL A 279 0.53 -2.83 -2.25
N ASP A 280 1.77 -2.40 -2.03
CA ASP A 280 2.11 -1.14 -1.35
C ASP A 280 2.94 -0.24 -2.29
N PRO A 281 2.47 0.97 -2.65
CA PRO A 281 3.25 1.93 -3.45
C PRO A 281 4.56 2.40 -2.79
N GLY A 282 4.79 2.07 -1.52
CA GLY A 282 6.03 2.30 -0.79
C GLY A 282 6.32 3.77 -0.54
N ILE A 283 5.34 4.52 -0.01
CA ILE A 283 5.52 5.95 0.29
C ILE A 283 6.74 6.14 1.18
N GLY A 284 7.66 7.03 0.82
CA GLY A 284 8.89 7.29 1.57
C GLY A 284 9.98 6.24 1.41
N PHE A 285 9.82 5.24 0.54
CA PHE A 285 10.87 4.28 0.18
C PHE A 285 11.41 4.57 -1.22
N GLY A 286 12.58 5.23 -1.28
CA GLY A 286 13.21 5.62 -2.54
C GLY A 286 12.48 6.73 -3.28
N LYS A 287 11.95 7.74 -2.58
CA LYS A 287 11.03 8.74 -3.16
C LYS A 287 11.22 10.13 -2.58
N SER A 288 11.30 11.14 -3.45
CA SER A 288 11.35 12.55 -3.09
C SER A 288 10.00 13.04 -2.52
N LEU A 289 9.92 14.29 -2.03
CA LEU A 289 8.64 14.85 -1.57
C LEU A 289 7.60 14.89 -2.69
N SER A 290 7.98 15.34 -3.90
CA SER A 290 7.07 15.41 -5.04
C SER A 290 6.58 14.04 -5.46
N HIS A 291 7.44 13.02 -5.51
CA HIS A 291 7.04 11.65 -5.85
C HIS A 291 6.00 11.09 -4.86
N ASN A 292 6.23 11.29 -3.56
CA ASN A 292 5.31 10.84 -2.52
C ASN A 292 3.94 11.53 -2.63
N LEU A 293 3.92 12.84 -2.85
CA LEU A 293 2.67 13.58 -3.01
C LEU A 293 1.93 13.18 -4.28
N GLU A 294 2.65 12.92 -5.36
CA GLU A 294 2.05 12.48 -6.62
C GLU A 294 1.37 11.11 -6.47
N LEU A 295 2.05 10.15 -5.83
CA LEU A 295 1.47 8.85 -5.49
C LEU A 295 0.24 8.99 -4.59
N LEU A 296 0.33 9.79 -3.52
CA LEU A 296 -0.79 10.05 -2.61
C LEU A 296 -2.00 10.66 -3.32
N SER A 297 -1.76 11.53 -4.30
CA SER A 297 -2.82 12.19 -5.09
C SER A 297 -3.52 11.25 -6.08
N ARG A 298 -2.88 10.13 -6.45
CA ARG A 298 -3.37 9.18 -7.46
C ARG A 298 -3.44 7.74 -6.98
N LEU A 299 -3.50 7.50 -5.67
CA LEU A 299 -3.49 6.15 -5.08
C LEU A 299 -4.52 5.20 -5.71
N ALA A 300 -5.68 5.71 -6.14
CA ALA A 300 -6.73 4.87 -6.70
C ALA A 300 -6.33 4.17 -8.01
N ILE A 301 -5.29 4.64 -8.71
CA ILE A 301 -4.75 3.97 -9.91
C ILE A 301 -4.33 2.52 -9.61
N PHE A 302 -3.82 2.26 -8.40
CA PHE A 302 -3.32 0.94 -8.02
C PHE A 302 -4.44 -0.10 -7.89
N HIS A 303 -5.72 0.32 -7.79
CA HIS A 303 -6.83 -0.63 -7.92
C HIS A 303 -6.92 -1.24 -9.31
N GLY A 304 -6.34 -0.60 -10.33
CA GLY A 304 -6.20 -1.15 -11.68
C GLY A 304 -5.33 -2.41 -11.73
N LEU A 305 -4.56 -2.70 -10.69
CA LEU A 305 -3.80 -3.95 -10.54
C LEU A 305 -4.67 -5.13 -10.06
N GLY A 306 -5.90 -4.88 -9.62
CA GLY A 306 -6.83 -5.92 -9.16
C GLY A 306 -6.50 -6.52 -7.78
N CYS A 307 -5.54 -5.97 -7.05
CA CYS A 307 -5.14 -6.39 -5.71
C CYS A 307 -5.70 -5.43 -4.64
N PRO A 308 -5.82 -5.83 -3.36
CA PRO A 308 -5.91 -4.91 -2.24
C PRO A 308 -4.67 -3.99 -2.19
N VAL A 309 -4.86 -2.76 -1.75
CA VAL A 309 -3.80 -1.76 -1.59
C VAL A 309 -3.53 -1.52 -0.11
N LEU A 310 -2.26 -1.54 0.27
CA LEU A 310 -1.74 -1.14 1.58
C LEU A 310 -1.16 0.28 1.48
N LEU A 311 -1.39 1.09 2.51
CA LEU A 311 -0.77 2.41 2.66
C LEU A 311 -0.06 2.55 4.00
N GLY A 312 1.27 2.60 3.98
CA GLY A 312 2.08 2.98 5.13
C GLY A 312 2.59 4.42 5.04
N THR A 313 1.98 5.36 5.77
CA THR A 313 2.41 6.79 5.76
C THR A 313 2.70 7.34 7.16
N SER A 314 2.38 6.57 8.20
CA SER A 314 2.47 7.00 9.60
C SER A 314 3.86 7.52 9.97
N ARG A 315 3.91 8.77 10.42
CA ARG A 315 5.09 9.50 10.92
C ARG A 315 6.25 9.66 9.93
N LYS A 316 6.05 9.35 8.64
CA LYS A 316 7.09 9.39 7.61
C LYS A 316 7.64 10.80 7.35
N SER A 317 8.84 10.86 6.78
CA SER A 317 9.61 12.09 6.58
C SER A 317 8.92 13.12 5.68
N PHE A 318 8.09 12.69 4.72
CA PHE A 318 7.37 13.61 3.85
C PHE A 318 6.48 14.58 4.64
N ILE A 319 5.86 14.14 5.74
CA ILE A 319 5.06 14.99 6.63
C ILE A 319 5.96 16.09 7.23
N GLY A 320 7.14 15.71 7.73
CA GLY A 320 8.11 16.68 8.25
C GLY A 320 8.74 17.59 7.18
N LYS A 321 8.69 17.23 5.90
CA LYS A 321 9.08 18.13 4.81
C LYS A 321 7.98 19.15 4.48
N ILE A 322 6.71 18.83 4.76
CA ILE A 322 5.56 19.73 4.59
C ILE A 322 5.40 20.64 5.81
N ASP A 323 5.59 20.08 7.00
CA ASP A 323 5.60 20.78 8.28
C ASP A 323 6.97 20.61 8.96
N PRO A 324 7.95 21.49 8.63
CA PRO A 324 9.31 21.42 9.17
C PRO A 324 9.39 21.57 10.69
N ALA A 325 8.35 22.08 11.35
CA ALA A 325 8.32 22.22 12.80
C ALA A 325 7.99 20.89 13.52
N ALA A 326 7.40 19.92 12.82
CA ALA A 326 6.97 18.66 13.42
C ALA A 326 8.09 17.60 13.45
N SER A 327 8.58 17.29 14.66
CA SER A 327 9.42 16.12 14.90
C SER A 327 8.65 14.82 14.59
N PRO A 328 9.31 13.66 14.40
CA PRO A 328 8.62 12.41 14.09
C PRO A 328 7.47 12.04 15.05
N LYS A 329 7.57 12.40 16.34
CA LYS A 329 6.52 12.14 17.35
C LYS A 329 5.35 13.12 17.26
N GLU A 330 5.51 14.26 16.60
CA GLU A 330 4.50 15.31 16.46
C GLU A 330 3.74 15.23 15.12
N ARG A 331 4.00 14.20 14.31
CA ARG A 331 3.41 14.01 12.97
C ARG A 331 2.04 13.32 12.99
N LEU A 332 1.35 13.27 14.13
CA LEU A 332 0.05 12.60 14.25
C LEU A 332 -0.97 13.20 13.28
N GLY A 333 -1.13 14.54 13.28
CA GLY A 333 -2.10 15.23 12.42
C GLY A 333 -1.89 14.94 10.92
N GLY A 334 -0.65 15.00 10.45
CA GLY A 334 -0.31 14.64 9.06
C GLY A 334 -0.49 13.16 8.75
N SER A 335 -0.26 12.27 9.73
CA SER A 335 -0.47 10.83 9.57
C SER A 335 -1.96 10.51 9.42
N ILE A 336 -2.82 11.10 10.25
CA ILE A 336 -4.27 10.95 10.17
C ILE A 336 -4.82 11.52 8.86
N ALA A 337 -4.36 12.71 8.44
CA ALA A 337 -4.77 13.28 7.17
C ALA A 337 -4.41 12.37 5.98
N SER A 338 -3.22 11.75 6.02
CA SER A 338 -2.79 10.81 4.99
C SER A 338 -3.57 9.50 5.01
N ALA A 339 -3.89 8.96 6.20
CA ALA A 339 -4.71 7.77 6.37
C ALA A 339 -6.12 7.99 5.81
N VAL A 340 -6.78 9.12 6.15
CA VAL A 340 -8.11 9.47 5.63
C VAL A 340 -8.07 9.69 4.11
N ASN A 341 -6.99 10.26 3.56
CA ASN A 341 -6.82 10.37 2.11
C ASN A 341 -6.71 8.99 1.44
N GLY A 342 -5.91 8.07 2.01
CA GLY A 342 -5.84 6.68 1.54
C GLY A 342 -7.20 6.00 1.58
N TRP A 343 -7.89 6.13 2.72
CA TRP A 343 -9.25 5.65 2.87
C TRP A 343 -10.16 6.21 1.79
N ARG A 344 -10.18 7.53 1.51
CA ARG A 344 -10.97 8.15 0.43
C ARG A 344 -10.64 7.60 -0.95
N HIS A 345 -9.42 7.16 -1.20
CA HIS A 345 -8.99 6.51 -2.44
C HIS A 345 -9.24 4.99 -2.45
N GLY A 346 -10.00 4.46 -1.50
CA GLY A 346 -10.40 3.04 -1.46
C GLY A 346 -9.32 2.07 -0.98
N VAL A 347 -8.23 2.56 -0.38
CA VAL A 347 -7.20 1.71 0.23
C VAL A 347 -7.83 0.79 1.28
N GLN A 348 -7.53 -0.50 1.21
CA GLN A 348 -8.11 -1.53 2.08
C GLN A 348 -7.33 -1.71 3.38
N MET A 349 -6.04 -1.38 3.41
CA MET A 349 -5.21 -1.52 4.61
C MET A 349 -4.36 -0.28 4.88
N ILE A 350 -4.33 0.19 6.12
CA ILE A 350 -3.53 1.35 6.55
C ILE A 350 -2.57 0.93 7.67
N ARG A 351 -1.27 1.03 7.41
CA ARG A 351 -0.21 0.62 8.33
C ARG A 351 0.26 1.79 9.21
N VAL A 352 0.09 1.69 10.53
CA VAL A 352 0.24 2.82 11.46
C VAL A 352 0.90 2.49 12.79
N HIS A 353 1.52 3.51 13.40
CA HIS A 353 1.97 3.47 14.80
C HIS A 353 0.85 3.83 15.79
N ASP A 354 -0.03 4.76 15.40
CA ASP A 354 -1.07 5.37 16.22
C ASP A 354 -2.43 4.73 15.89
N VAL A 355 -2.64 3.49 16.35
CA VAL A 355 -3.82 2.67 15.99
C VAL A 355 -5.12 3.31 16.43
N HIS A 356 -5.25 3.66 17.72
CA HIS A 356 -6.49 4.24 18.26
C HIS A 356 -6.98 5.45 17.46
N ASP A 357 -6.12 6.44 17.25
CA ASP A 357 -6.47 7.67 16.52
C ASP A 357 -6.81 7.40 15.06
N THR A 358 -6.10 6.45 14.43
CA THR A 358 -6.38 6.04 13.05
C THR A 358 -7.74 5.35 12.97
N VAL A 359 -8.02 4.36 13.82
CA VAL A 359 -9.31 3.65 13.89
C VAL A 359 -10.45 4.64 14.12
N GLN A 360 -10.29 5.58 15.05
CA GLN A 360 -11.27 6.64 15.29
C GLN A 360 -11.51 7.48 14.03
N SER A 361 -10.44 7.96 13.37
CA SER A 361 -10.59 8.80 12.18
C SER A 361 -11.28 8.07 11.02
N ILE A 362 -10.95 6.80 10.79
CA ILE A 362 -11.56 5.96 9.75
C ILE A 362 -13.01 5.64 10.09
N SER A 363 -13.33 5.40 11.36
CA SER A 363 -14.70 5.15 11.82
C SER A 363 -15.58 6.39 11.60
N VAL A 364 -15.08 7.59 11.92
CA VAL A 364 -15.79 8.85 11.66
C VAL A 364 -15.97 9.07 10.16
N ALA A 365 -14.91 8.92 9.37
CA ALA A 365 -14.98 9.08 7.91
C ALA A 365 -16.02 8.12 7.29
N THR A 366 -16.02 6.86 7.74
CA THR A 366 -16.96 5.83 7.31
C THR A 366 -18.39 6.14 7.72
N ALA A 367 -18.62 6.61 8.94
CA ALA A 367 -19.95 7.02 9.39
C ALA A 367 -20.48 8.21 8.58
N THR A 368 -19.62 9.19 8.28
CA THR A 368 -20.00 10.37 7.48
C THR A 368 -20.29 10.05 6.01
N SER A 369 -19.73 8.97 5.46
CA SER A 369 -20.06 8.52 4.09
C SER A 369 -21.38 7.74 3.99
N MET A 370 -22.00 7.40 5.13
CA MET A 370 -23.23 6.60 5.15
C MET A 370 -24.52 7.44 5.29
N VAL A 371 -24.39 8.74 5.53
CA VAL A 371 -25.48 9.72 5.67
C VAL A 371 -25.48 10.67 4.50
#